data_AF-A0A6C0F6K3-F1
#
_entry.id   AF-A0A6C0F6K3-F1
#
_cell.length_a   1.000
_cell.length_b   1.000
_cell.length_c   1.000
_cell.angle_alpha   90.00
_cell.angle_beta   90.00
_cell.angle_gamma   90.00
#
_symmetry.space_group_name_H-M   'P 1'
#
loop_
_entity.id
_entity.type
_entity.pdbx_description
1 polymer ?
#
loop_
_entity_poly.entity_id
_entity_poly.type
_entity_poly.pdbx_seq_one_letter_code
_entity_poly.pdbx_strand_id
1 'polypeptide(L)'
;MNKQEEVDLDLDIDNYSLDDILNLLHVPQDFDENDLKNAKKLVLKTHPDKSQLPPKYFLFYSKAYKMLYSIYEFKNKTSRVIENENTEYNSESLKEEDKEKILSNFFKKNKKMKDAKQFNAWFNDQFEKNRLKSEAEETGYGDWLSSNEDISDQTNISLADMKGEFERKKTQIRTLIRHEDINDFYSNNISASSLTGEAPQCFSSDVFSNLQYQDLRQAHRESIIPVTEEDYKNVKKFRNVNEIISFRGTQDTAPLSDRQAMELLANREKKTNEEATKRAYYFAKQVEQSKKKEDQFWSSMKRLN
;
A
#
# COMPACT_ATOMS: atom_id res chain seq x y z
N MET A 1 6.43 31.75 -35.38
CA MET A 1 7.38 30.71 -34.96
C MET A 1 6.95 30.28 -33.56
N ASN A 2 6.02 29.33 -33.46
CA ASN A 2 5.57 28.82 -32.17
C ASN A 2 6.45 27.63 -31.81
N LYS A 3 7.24 27.81 -30.75
CA LYS A 3 8.01 26.77 -30.09
C LYS A 3 6.97 25.88 -29.39
N GLN A 4 6.66 24.72 -29.95
CA GLN A 4 5.91 23.70 -29.22
C GLN A 4 6.79 23.30 -28.03
N GLU A 5 6.30 23.54 -26.83
CA GLU A 5 6.86 22.94 -25.62
C GLU A 5 6.78 21.42 -25.80
N GLU A 6 7.95 20.78 -25.99
CA GLU A 6 8.05 19.33 -25.84
C GLU A 6 7.68 19.03 -24.39
N VAL A 7 6.47 18.50 -24.20
CA VAL A 7 6.11 17.81 -22.96
C VAL A 7 7.07 16.64 -22.86
N ASP A 8 8.09 16.78 -22.02
CA ASP A 8 9.07 15.74 -21.73
C ASP A 8 8.36 14.59 -21.03
N LEU A 9 7.81 13.67 -21.84
CA LEU A 9 7.12 12.49 -21.35
C LEU A 9 8.17 11.56 -20.75
N ASP A 10 8.03 11.27 -19.46
CA ASP A 10 8.84 10.27 -18.79
C ASP A 10 8.60 8.90 -19.43
N LEU A 11 9.66 8.32 -20.01
CA LEU A 11 9.61 7.03 -20.68
C LEU A 11 10.08 5.90 -19.78
N ASP A 12 10.29 6.17 -18.48
CA ASP A 12 10.58 5.15 -17.50
C ASP A 12 9.33 4.68 -16.76
N ILE A 13 8.86 3.49 -17.11
CA ILE A 13 7.69 2.86 -16.46
C ILE A 13 7.91 2.62 -14.96
N ASP A 14 9.15 2.59 -14.47
CA ASP A 14 9.45 2.30 -13.06
C ASP A 14 8.96 3.44 -12.14
N ASN A 15 8.74 4.64 -12.70
CA ASN A 15 8.20 5.82 -12.03
C ASN A 15 6.66 5.88 -12.02
N TYR A 16 5.98 4.98 -12.75
CA TYR A 16 4.52 5.02 -12.90
C TYR A 16 3.82 4.21 -11.81
N SER A 17 2.73 4.76 -11.27
CA SER A 17 1.85 4.04 -10.34
C SER A 17 0.95 3.05 -11.12
N LEU A 18 0.35 2.10 -10.40
CA LEU A 18 -0.62 1.16 -10.99
C LEU A 18 -1.73 1.92 -11.74
N ASP A 19 -2.26 2.97 -11.13
CA ASP A 19 -3.33 3.78 -11.71
C ASP A 19 -2.87 4.46 -13.00
N ASP A 20 -1.62 4.94 -13.05
CA ASP A 20 -1.07 5.55 -14.27
C ASP A 20 -0.94 4.54 -15.42
N ILE A 21 -0.53 3.30 -15.11
CA ILE A 21 -0.40 2.23 -16.12
C ILE A 21 -1.76 1.79 -16.64
N LEU A 22 -2.74 1.67 -15.74
CA LEU A 22 -4.13 1.36 -16.09
C LEU A 22 -4.72 2.46 -16.98
N ASN A 23 -4.53 3.73 -16.60
CA ASN A 23 -4.96 4.88 -17.39
C ASN A 23 -4.25 4.94 -18.75
N LEU A 24 -2.94 4.68 -18.81
CA LEU A 24 -2.15 4.65 -20.04
C LEU A 24 -2.71 3.63 -21.05
N LEU A 25 -3.10 2.45 -20.57
CA LEU A 25 -3.63 1.38 -21.42
C LEU A 25 -5.16 1.43 -21.58
N HIS A 26 -5.83 2.38 -20.90
CA HIS A 26 -7.29 2.53 -20.85
C HIS A 26 -7.99 1.25 -20.35
N VAL A 27 -7.46 0.70 -19.26
CA VAL A 27 -7.89 -0.56 -18.65
C VAL A 27 -8.47 -0.27 -17.27
N PRO A 28 -9.65 -0.81 -16.91
CA PRO A 28 -10.22 -0.63 -15.58
C PRO A 28 -9.40 -1.36 -14.51
N GLN A 29 -9.54 -1.01 -13.24
CA GLN A 29 -8.75 -1.61 -12.16
C GLN A 29 -9.14 -3.08 -11.89
N ASP A 30 -10.37 -3.47 -12.22
CA ASP A 30 -10.94 -4.82 -12.16
C ASP A 30 -10.88 -5.57 -13.50
N PHE A 31 -9.80 -5.39 -14.27
CA PHE A 31 -9.70 -5.87 -15.64
C PHE A 31 -9.71 -7.40 -15.84
N ASP A 32 -10.22 -7.79 -17.02
CA ASP A 32 -10.37 -9.18 -17.47
C ASP A 32 -9.44 -9.54 -18.66
N GLU A 33 -9.61 -10.74 -19.22
CA GLU A 33 -8.84 -11.19 -20.38
C GLU A 33 -9.13 -10.38 -21.66
N ASN A 34 -10.36 -9.85 -21.81
CA ASN A 34 -10.76 -9.07 -22.97
C ASN A 34 -10.12 -7.68 -22.94
N ASP A 35 -10.03 -7.07 -21.76
CA ASP A 35 -9.31 -5.83 -21.53
C ASP A 35 -7.83 -5.98 -21.86
N LEU A 36 -7.23 -7.10 -21.49
CA LEU A 36 -5.85 -7.42 -21.83
C LEU A 36 -5.65 -7.57 -23.35
N LYS A 37 -6.60 -8.18 -24.06
CA LYS A 37 -6.59 -8.26 -25.53
C LYS A 37 -6.71 -6.86 -26.16
N ASN A 38 -7.51 -5.98 -25.58
CA ASN A 38 -7.67 -4.60 -26.06
C ASN A 38 -6.41 -3.76 -25.81
N ALA A 39 -5.80 -3.88 -24.63
CA ALA A 39 -4.51 -3.28 -24.31
C ALA A 39 -3.42 -3.76 -25.29
N LYS A 40 -3.38 -5.06 -25.62
CA LYS A 40 -2.45 -5.60 -26.61
C LYS A 40 -2.64 -4.95 -27.99
N LYS A 41 -3.89 -4.76 -28.42
CA LYS A 41 -4.18 -4.07 -29.70
C LYS A 41 -3.69 -2.62 -29.66
N LEU A 42 -3.83 -1.93 -28.53
CA LEU A 42 -3.34 -0.56 -28.35
C LEU A 42 -1.82 -0.49 -28.50
N VAL A 43 -1.07 -1.36 -27.81
CA VAL A 43 0.40 -1.43 -27.94
C VAL A 43 0.84 -1.74 -29.37
N LEU A 44 0.14 -2.62 -30.08
CA LEU A 44 0.45 -2.91 -31.48
C LEU A 44 0.23 -1.72 -32.41
N LYS A 45 -0.63 -0.75 -32.05
CA LYS A 45 -0.82 0.49 -32.80
C LYS A 45 0.30 1.51 -32.54
N THR A 46 1.00 1.42 -31.41
CA THR A 46 2.12 2.31 -31.10
C THR A 46 3.43 1.90 -31.78
N HIS A 47 3.45 0.78 -32.51
CA HIS A 47 4.59 0.32 -33.29
C HIS A 47 5.08 1.41 -34.27
N PRO A 48 6.41 1.63 -34.42
CA PRO A 48 6.96 2.73 -35.23
C PRO A 48 6.45 2.76 -36.67
N ASP A 49 6.22 1.58 -37.24
CA ASP A 49 5.68 1.39 -38.59
C ASP A 49 4.25 1.93 -38.78
N LYS A 50 3.46 2.01 -37.69
CA LYS A 50 2.05 2.45 -37.72
C LYS A 50 1.84 3.83 -37.14
N SER A 51 2.57 4.17 -36.08
CA SER A 51 2.43 5.46 -35.38
C SER A 51 3.38 6.53 -35.91
N GLN A 52 4.41 6.15 -36.69
CA GLN A 52 5.54 7.01 -37.08
C GLN A 52 6.29 7.64 -35.88
N LEU A 53 6.06 7.12 -34.67
CA LEU A 53 6.73 7.57 -33.46
C LEU A 53 8.07 6.84 -33.27
N PRO A 54 9.04 7.47 -32.56
CA PRO A 54 10.30 6.83 -32.24
C PRO A 54 10.12 5.48 -31.51
N PRO A 55 11.00 4.49 -31.72
CA PRO A 55 10.92 3.15 -31.11
C PRO A 55 10.79 3.15 -29.58
N LYS A 56 11.33 4.19 -28.91
CA LYS A 56 11.26 4.36 -27.45
C LYS A 56 9.82 4.31 -26.90
N TYR A 57 8.85 4.87 -27.62
CA TYR A 57 7.45 4.82 -27.20
C TYR A 57 6.89 3.40 -27.27
N PHE A 58 7.17 2.66 -28.34
CA PHE A 58 6.73 1.27 -28.44
C PHE A 58 7.34 0.39 -27.35
N LEU A 59 8.63 0.58 -27.02
CA LEU A 59 9.27 -0.13 -25.90
C LEU A 59 8.58 0.20 -24.57
N PHE A 60 8.27 1.47 -24.32
CA PHE A 60 7.55 1.91 -23.12
C PHE A 60 6.18 1.23 -22.99
N TYR A 61 5.33 1.32 -24.02
CA TYR A 61 4.01 0.66 -24.05
C TYR A 61 4.11 -0.87 -23.96
N SER A 62 5.14 -1.46 -24.54
CA SER A 62 5.40 -2.91 -24.44
C SER A 62 5.80 -3.32 -23.02
N LYS A 63 6.61 -2.50 -22.32
CA LYS A 63 6.99 -2.73 -20.94
C LYS A 63 5.77 -2.59 -20.01
N ALA A 64 4.94 -1.57 -20.23
CA ALA A 64 3.67 -1.37 -19.53
C ALA A 64 2.72 -2.58 -19.69
N TYR A 65 2.53 -3.07 -20.92
CA TYR A 65 1.69 -4.25 -21.17
C TYR A 65 2.26 -5.53 -20.56
N LYS A 66 3.58 -5.75 -20.63
CA LYS A 66 4.21 -6.90 -19.97
C LYS A 66 3.99 -6.89 -18.45
N MET A 67 4.05 -5.71 -17.85
CA MET A 67 3.79 -5.55 -16.42
C MET A 67 2.32 -5.86 -16.11
N LEU A 68 1.37 -5.28 -16.86
CA LEU A 68 -0.06 -5.58 -16.74
C LEU A 68 -0.36 -7.08 -16.89
N TYR A 69 0.27 -7.73 -17.87
CA TYR A 69 0.15 -9.17 -18.09
C TYR A 69 0.72 -9.97 -16.91
N SER A 70 1.85 -9.56 -16.35
CA SER A 70 2.44 -10.21 -15.17
C SER A 70 1.51 -10.11 -13.95
N ILE A 71 0.81 -8.98 -13.78
CA ILE A 71 -0.19 -8.78 -12.72
C ILE A 71 -1.37 -9.73 -12.94
N TYR A 72 -1.89 -9.80 -14.17
CA TYR A 72 -2.98 -10.72 -14.54
C TYR A 72 -2.60 -12.18 -14.28
N GLU A 73 -1.39 -12.57 -14.71
CA GLU A 73 -0.88 -13.91 -14.51
C GLU A 73 -0.72 -14.23 -13.02
N PHE A 74 -0.20 -13.30 -12.22
CA PHE A 74 -0.09 -13.47 -10.78
C PHE A 74 -1.46 -13.63 -10.11
N LYS A 75 -2.45 -12.81 -10.49
CA LYS A 75 -3.85 -12.92 -10.03
C LYS A 75 -4.45 -14.30 -10.34
N ASN A 76 -4.21 -14.81 -11.54
CA ASN A 76 -4.82 -16.06 -12.02
C ASN A 76 -3.99 -17.33 -11.75
N LYS A 77 -2.69 -17.20 -11.39
CA LYS A 77 -1.83 -18.34 -11.04
C LYS A 77 -2.30 -19.04 -9.78
N THR A 78 -2.78 -18.30 -8.79
CA THR A 78 -3.40 -18.89 -7.59
C THR A 78 -4.57 -19.81 -7.94
N SER A 79 -5.30 -19.53 -9.01
CA SER A 79 -6.42 -20.37 -9.47
C SER A 79 -6.01 -21.62 -10.24
N ARG A 80 -4.80 -21.66 -10.83
CA ARG A 80 -4.35 -22.75 -11.71
C ARG A 80 -3.31 -23.68 -11.10
N VAL A 81 -2.57 -23.23 -10.08
CA VAL A 81 -1.42 -23.97 -9.52
C VAL A 81 -1.82 -24.91 -8.37
N ILE A 82 -2.96 -24.69 -7.70
CA ILE A 82 -3.40 -25.52 -6.56
C ILE A 82 -3.64 -26.98 -6.96
N GLU A 83 -3.89 -27.29 -8.23
CA GLU A 83 -4.18 -28.65 -8.65
C GLU A 83 -2.95 -29.54 -8.90
N ASN A 84 -1.72 -29.02 -9.09
CA ASN A 84 -0.61 -29.85 -9.60
C ASN A 84 0.84 -29.48 -9.19
N GLU A 85 1.09 -28.64 -8.19
CA GLU A 85 2.47 -28.40 -7.72
C GLU A 85 2.59 -28.70 -6.22
N ASN A 86 3.35 -29.75 -5.89
CA ASN A 86 3.75 -30.07 -4.53
C ASN A 86 4.43 -28.85 -3.90
N THR A 87 3.97 -28.43 -2.72
CA THR A 87 4.57 -27.40 -1.87
C THR A 87 5.89 -27.84 -1.24
N GLU A 88 6.66 -28.70 -1.91
CA GLU A 88 8.04 -28.98 -1.54
C GLU A 88 8.90 -27.86 -2.09
N TYR A 89 9.68 -27.23 -1.20
CA TYR A 89 10.72 -26.28 -1.57
C TYR A 89 11.72 -27.00 -2.46
N ASN A 90 11.55 -26.89 -3.78
CA ASN A 90 12.46 -27.51 -4.73
C ASN A 90 13.63 -26.55 -4.99
N SER A 91 14.75 -26.80 -4.31
CA SER A 91 16.02 -26.08 -4.52
C SER A 91 16.64 -26.35 -5.91
N GLU A 92 16.11 -27.28 -6.71
CA GLU A 92 16.77 -27.74 -7.94
C GLU A 92 16.51 -26.90 -9.19
N SER A 93 15.90 -25.71 -9.09
CA SER A 93 15.70 -24.86 -10.28
C SER A 93 16.96 -24.04 -10.61
N LEU A 94 17.89 -24.70 -11.32
CA LEU A 94 18.71 -24.15 -12.41
C LEU A 94 19.42 -22.80 -12.10
N LYS A 95 20.59 -22.85 -11.43
CA LYS A 95 21.75 -21.89 -11.47
C LYS A 95 22.65 -21.92 -10.21
N GLU A 96 22.40 -22.79 -9.24
CA GLU A 96 23.11 -22.76 -7.95
C GLU A 96 24.57 -23.23 -8.02
N GLU A 97 24.92 -24.17 -8.89
CA GLU A 97 26.29 -24.70 -8.99
C GLU A 97 27.34 -23.62 -9.29
N ASP A 98 27.00 -22.63 -10.12
CA ASP A 98 27.91 -21.53 -10.45
C ASP A 98 28.03 -20.53 -9.30
N LYS A 99 26.94 -20.30 -8.56
CA LYS A 99 26.92 -19.41 -7.38
C LYS A 99 27.72 -19.99 -6.23
N GLU A 100 27.64 -21.30 -6.00
CA GLU A 100 28.43 -22.01 -4.98
C GLU A 100 29.93 -21.96 -5.29
N LYS A 101 30.31 -22.15 -6.56
CA LYS A 101 31.71 -22.00 -7.01
C LYS A 101 32.23 -20.56 -6.81
N ILE A 102 31.40 -19.56 -7.08
CA ILE A 102 31.73 -18.14 -6.85
C ILE A 102 31.96 -17.85 -5.37
N LEU A 103 31.07 -18.33 -4.48
CA LEU A 103 31.20 -18.14 -3.03
C LEU A 103 32.43 -18.85 -2.47
N SER A 104 32.63 -20.12 -2.84
CA SER A 104 33.77 -20.91 -2.36
C SER A 104 35.11 -20.29 -2.77
N ASN A 105 35.21 -19.73 -3.99
CA ASN A 105 36.40 -18.98 -4.42
C ASN A 105 36.60 -17.68 -3.63
N PHE A 106 35.53 -16.94 -3.36
CA PHE A 106 35.57 -15.70 -2.56
C PHE A 106 36.10 -15.97 -1.14
N PHE A 107 35.55 -16.96 -0.44
CA PHE A 107 36.00 -17.33 0.92
C PHE A 107 37.41 -17.94 0.96
N LYS A 108 37.83 -18.64 -0.12
CA LYS A 108 39.21 -19.15 -0.23
C LYS A 108 40.22 -18.01 -0.41
N LYS A 109 39.92 -17.00 -1.22
CA LYS A 109 40.79 -15.84 -1.46
C LYS A 109 40.83 -14.89 -0.27
N ASN A 110 39.68 -14.61 0.34
CA ASN A 110 39.58 -13.72 1.50
C ASN A 110 39.64 -14.47 2.84
N LYS A 111 40.85 -14.90 3.23
CA LYS A 111 41.10 -15.56 4.54
C LYS A 111 40.62 -14.74 5.75
N LYS A 112 40.52 -13.42 5.60
CA LYS A 112 39.98 -12.45 6.57
C LYS A 112 38.49 -12.65 6.87
N MET A 113 37.72 -13.21 5.92
CA MET A 113 36.29 -13.52 6.08
C MET A 113 36.04 -14.80 6.90
N LYS A 114 37.09 -15.48 7.36
CA LYS A 114 36.97 -16.58 8.33
C LYS A 114 36.83 -16.10 9.77
N ASP A 115 37.17 -14.83 10.02
CA ASP A 115 36.95 -14.20 11.32
C ASP A 115 35.49 -13.73 11.44
N ALA A 116 34.81 -14.13 12.51
CA ALA A 116 33.38 -13.88 12.71
C ALA A 116 33.04 -12.39 12.71
N LYS A 117 33.91 -11.53 13.28
CA LYS A 117 33.66 -10.09 13.33
C LYS A 117 33.70 -9.45 11.95
N GLN A 118 34.68 -9.83 11.13
CA GLN A 118 34.83 -9.29 9.78
C GLN A 118 33.75 -9.83 8.84
N PHE A 119 33.35 -11.10 9.01
CA PHE A 119 32.21 -11.66 8.30
C PHE A 119 30.91 -10.92 8.64
N ASN A 120 30.61 -10.72 9.92
CA ASN A 120 29.37 -10.02 10.33
C ASN A 120 29.35 -8.57 9.82
N ALA A 121 30.47 -7.86 9.88
CA ALA A 121 30.56 -6.50 9.34
C ALA A 121 30.32 -6.48 7.82
N TRP A 122 30.93 -7.41 7.08
CA TRP A 122 30.70 -7.55 5.65
C TRP A 122 29.26 -7.98 5.31
N PHE A 123 28.71 -8.95 6.04
CA PHE A 123 27.35 -9.44 5.85
C PHE A 123 26.35 -8.32 6.08
N ASN A 124 26.48 -7.57 7.17
CA ASN A 124 25.61 -6.43 7.45
C ASN A 124 25.72 -5.37 6.36
N ASP A 125 26.93 -5.01 5.92
CA ASP A 125 27.11 -4.06 4.80
C ASP A 125 26.45 -4.55 3.49
N GLN A 126 26.60 -5.83 3.14
CA GLN A 126 25.96 -6.40 1.96
C GLN A 126 24.45 -6.54 2.11
N PHE A 127 23.96 -6.85 3.30
CA PHE A 127 22.55 -6.92 3.62
C PHE A 127 21.90 -5.54 3.52
N GLU A 128 22.48 -4.53 4.15
CA GLU A 128 22.00 -3.14 4.10
C GLU A 128 21.94 -2.57 2.68
N LYS A 129 22.88 -2.96 1.80
CA LYS A 129 22.89 -2.56 0.38
C LYS A 129 21.82 -3.24 -0.47
N ASN A 130 21.49 -4.49 -0.16
CA ASN A 130 20.64 -5.34 -0.98
C ASN A 130 19.23 -5.56 -0.43
N ARG A 131 18.97 -5.22 0.84
CA ARG A 131 17.64 -5.30 1.43
C ARG A 131 16.67 -4.40 0.67
N LEU A 132 15.45 -4.90 0.49
CA LEU A 132 14.33 -4.09 0.05
C LEU A 132 13.78 -3.39 1.28
N LYS A 133 13.66 -2.07 1.22
CA LYS A 133 13.03 -1.31 2.30
C LYS A 133 11.52 -1.31 2.08
N SER A 134 10.78 -1.56 3.15
CA SER A 134 9.32 -1.42 3.15
C SER A 134 8.92 -0.04 3.68
N GLU A 135 7.74 0.43 3.30
CA GLU A 135 7.21 1.71 3.80
C GLU A 135 7.05 1.64 5.32
N ALA A 136 6.53 0.53 5.85
CA ALA A 136 6.37 0.31 7.29
C ALA A 136 7.68 0.40 8.10
N GLU A 137 8.84 0.16 7.49
CA GLU A 137 10.15 0.32 8.14
C GLU A 137 10.65 1.76 8.12
N GLU A 138 10.25 2.55 7.11
CA GLU A 138 10.66 3.94 6.96
C GLU A 138 9.69 4.92 7.64
N THR A 139 8.44 4.50 7.83
CA THR A 139 7.39 5.33 8.44
C THR A 139 7.26 5.05 9.92
N GLY A 140 7.36 6.11 10.71
CA GLY A 140 7.18 6.08 12.16
C GLY A 140 7.05 7.49 12.71
N TYR A 141 6.84 7.60 14.01
CA TYR A 141 6.67 8.89 14.67
C TYR A 141 7.97 9.52 15.17
N GLY A 142 9.15 9.03 14.76
CA GLY A 142 10.44 9.54 15.23
C GLY A 142 10.62 11.05 14.95
N ASP A 143 10.39 11.46 13.70
CA ASP A 143 10.51 12.86 13.29
C ASP A 143 9.47 13.74 13.98
N TRP A 144 8.21 13.29 14.03
CA TRP A 144 7.14 14.01 14.73
C TRP A 144 7.41 14.12 16.24
N LEU A 145 7.87 13.05 16.89
CA LEU A 145 8.16 13.01 18.34
C LEU A 145 9.34 13.91 18.72
N SER A 146 10.31 14.09 17.82
CA SER A 146 11.44 14.99 18.02
C SER A 146 11.14 16.44 17.65
N SER A 147 10.00 16.69 17.00
CA SER A 147 9.54 18.02 16.63
C SER A 147 8.71 18.67 17.74
N ASN A 148 8.53 19.99 17.65
CA ASN A 148 7.55 20.72 18.47
C ASN A 148 6.18 20.84 17.76
N GLU A 149 5.94 20.03 16.72
CA GLU A 149 4.63 19.99 16.06
C GLU A 149 3.56 19.55 17.07
N ASP A 150 2.39 20.21 17.05
CA ASP A 150 1.25 19.97 17.94
C ASP A 150 1.46 20.33 19.43
N ILE A 151 2.60 20.91 19.80
CA ILE A 151 2.80 21.53 21.11
C ILE A 151 2.14 22.92 21.11
N SER A 152 1.31 23.20 22.11
CA SER A 152 0.65 24.50 22.25
C SER A 152 1.63 25.55 22.75
N ASP A 153 1.93 26.56 21.93
CA ASP A 153 2.76 27.71 22.31
C ASP A 153 2.11 28.62 23.38
N GLN A 154 0.80 28.49 23.59
CA GLN A 154 0.06 29.29 24.56
C GLN A 154 0.21 28.72 25.98
N THR A 155 1.14 29.28 26.74
CA THR A 155 1.44 28.87 28.13
C THR A 155 0.68 29.68 29.19
N ASN A 156 0.03 30.78 28.82
CA ASN A 156 -0.61 31.73 29.76
C ASN A 156 -2.06 32.05 29.38
N ILE A 157 -2.96 31.07 29.48
CA ILE A 157 -4.39 31.26 29.20
C ILE A 157 -5.15 31.42 30.53
N SER A 158 -5.96 32.47 30.64
CA SER A 158 -6.86 32.69 31.78
C SER A 158 -7.98 31.63 31.80
N LEU A 159 -8.49 31.28 32.99
CA LEU A 159 -9.59 30.33 33.14
C LEU A 159 -10.85 30.73 32.32
N ALA A 160 -11.05 32.03 32.10
CA ALA A 160 -12.16 32.56 31.30
C ALA A 160 -11.98 32.30 29.80
N ASP A 161 -10.75 32.37 29.30
CA ASP A 161 -10.40 32.18 27.89
C ASP A 161 -10.23 30.70 27.53
N MET A 162 -10.00 29.86 28.54
CA MET A 162 -9.83 28.41 28.41
C MET A 162 -11.01 27.74 27.68
N LYS A 163 -12.24 28.23 27.91
CA LYS A 163 -13.44 27.70 27.21
C LYS A 163 -13.36 27.92 25.70
N GLY A 164 -12.88 29.08 25.25
CA GLY A 164 -12.73 29.39 23.83
C GLY A 164 -11.65 28.52 23.17
N GLU A 165 -10.53 28.31 23.86
CA GLU A 165 -9.46 27.44 23.37
C GLU A 165 -9.89 25.96 23.31
N PHE A 166 -10.69 25.48 24.26
CA PHE A 166 -11.25 24.13 24.18
C PHE A 166 -12.18 23.96 22.97
N GLU A 167 -13.08 24.92 22.69
CA GLU A 167 -13.94 24.86 21.51
C GLU A 167 -13.15 24.94 20.19
N ARG A 168 -12.08 25.74 20.16
CA ARG A 168 -11.16 25.80 19.02
C ARG A 168 -10.49 24.44 18.78
N LYS A 169 -9.94 23.83 19.83
CA LYS A 169 -9.30 22.50 19.74
C LYS A 169 -10.30 21.41 19.33
N LYS A 170 -11.52 21.40 19.88
CA LYS A 170 -12.57 20.45 19.47
C LYS A 170 -12.89 20.57 17.98
N THR A 171 -12.99 21.78 17.46
CA THR A 171 -13.26 22.04 16.04
C THR A 171 -12.11 21.57 15.14
N GLN A 172 -10.87 21.80 15.56
CA GLN A 172 -9.67 21.32 14.86
C GLN A 172 -9.64 19.78 14.81
N ILE A 173 -9.80 19.12 15.96
CA ILE A 173 -9.80 17.65 16.05
C ILE A 173 -10.97 17.08 15.23
N ARG A 174 -12.16 17.69 15.30
CA ARG A 174 -13.33 17.26 14.53
C ARG A 174 -13.07 17.23 13.02
N THR A 175 -12.31 18.20 12.50
CA THR A 175 -11.96 18.25 11.07
C THR A 175 -11.01 17.12 10.66
N LEU A 176 -10.20 16.62 11.61
CA LEU A 176 -9.22 15.57 11.38
C LEU A 176 -9.83 14.16 11.47
N ILE A 177 -10.95 14.00 12.18
CA ILE A 177 -11.55 12.67 12.38
C ILE A 177 -12.17 12.21 11.06
N ARG A 178 -11.55 11.16 10.52
CA ARG A 178 -12.04 10.45 9.35
C ARG A 178 -13.31 9.69 9.72
N HIS A 179 -14.38 9.89 8.95
CA HIS A 179 -15.55 9.04 9.02
C HIS A 179 -15.25 7.75 8.24
N GLU A 180 -15.06 6.65 8.96
CA GLU A 180 -15.03 5.33 8.35
C GLU A 180 -16.45 4.78 8.26
N ASP A 181 -16.79 4.19 7.12
CA ASP A 181 -18.06 3.49 6.94
C ASP A 181 -18.10 2.21 7.81
N ILE A 182 -19.16 1.41 7.66
CA ILE A 182 -19.27 0.12 8.34
C ILE A 182 -18.09 -0.77 7.90
N ASN A 183 -17.09 -0.87 8.76
CA ASN A 183 -16.05 -1.87 8.66
C ASN A 183 -16.57 -3.17 9.26
N ASP A 184 -16.40 -4.27 8.53
CA ASP A 184 -16.68 -5.58 9.08
C ASP A 184 -15.67 -5.84 10.21
N PHE A 185 -16.16 -5.99 11.44
CA PHE A 185 -15.34 -6.43 12.57
C PHE A 185 -14.91 -7.87 12.31
N TYR A 186 -13.76 -8.04 11.67
CA TYR A 186 -13.16 -9.35 11.53
C TYR A 186 -12.69 -9.79 12.92
N SER A 187 -13.28 -10.86 13.46
CA SER A 187 -12.80 -11.44 14.71
C SER A 187 -11.40 -12.00 14.47
N ASN A 188 -10.38 -11.20 14.83
CA ASN A 188 -8.96 -11.49 14.68
C ASN A 188 -8.49 -12.62 15.61
N ASN A 189 -8.99 -13.85 15.42
CA ASN A 189 -8.32 -15.05 15.94
C ASN A 189 -7.13 -15.49 15.06
N ILE A 190 -6.83 -14.75 13.99
CA ILE A 190 -5.68 -14.99 13.13
C ILE A 190 -4.87 -13.69 13.07
N SER A 191 -3.61 -13.74 13.52
CA SER A 191 -2.59 -12.70 13.33
C SER A 191 -2.34 -12.45 11.85
N ALA A 192 -3.28 -11.79 11.17
CA ALA A 192 -3.13 -11.37 9.80
C ALA A 192 -2.46 -9.99 9.78
N SER A 193 -1.28 -9.92 9.21
CA SER A 193 -0.61 -8.65 8.90
C SER A 193 -0.92 -8.23 7.47
N SER A 194 -0.86 -6.93 7.21
CA SER A 194 -0.88 -6.45 5.83
C SER A 194 0.28 -7.07 5.05
N LEU A 195 -0.06 -7.60 3.88
CA LEU A 195 0.87 -8.28 2.98
C LEU A 195 1.64 -7.29 2.08
N THR A 196 1.19 -6.04 2.00
CA THR A 196 1.70 -5.00 1.09
C THR A 196 2.83 -4.17 1.67
N GLY A 197 3.33 -4.48 2.88
CA GLY A 197 4.40 -3.70 3.53
C GLY A 197 4.07 -2.22 3.74
N GLU A 198 2.80 -1.83 3.51
CA GLU A 198 2.25 -0.51 3.74
C GLU A 198 2.22 -0.24 5.23
N ALA A 199 2.52 1.01 5.59
CA ALA A 199 2.43 1.45 6.96
C ALA A 199 0.98 1.40 7.44
N PRO A 200 0.70 0.91 8.67
CA PRO A 200 -0.62 1.06 9.24
C PRO A 200 -0.90 2.56 9.45
N GLN A 201 -2.16 2.97 9.30
CA GLN A 201 -2.56 4.37 9.57
C GLN A 201 -2.33 4.75 11.03
N CYS A 202 -2.54 3.81 11.95
CA CYS A 202 -2.27 3.93 13.37
C CYS A 202 -1.71 2.62 13.93
N PHE A 203 -0.80 2.74 14.89
CA PHE A 203 -0.17 1.64 15.63
C PHE A 203 -0.92 1.36 16.94
N SER A 204 -2.24 1.25 16.87
CA SER A 204 -3.10 0.91 18.01
C SER A 204 -3.55 -0.54 17.96
N SER A 205 -3.84 -1.10 19.14
CA SER A 205 -4.40 -2.43 19.27
C SER A 205 -5.90 -2.42 18.96
N ASP A 206 -6.41 -3.54 18.46
CA ASP A 206 -7.84 -3.76 18.31
C ASP A 206 -8.57 -3.68 19.68
N VAL A 207 -9.83 -3.25 19.66
CA VAL A 207 -10.65 -3.00 20.86
C VAL A 207 -10.82 -4.28 21.71
N PHE A 208 -10.77 -5.45 21.07
CA PHE A 208 -10.89 -6.77 21.72
C PHE A 208 -9.57 -7.50 21.93
N SER A 209 -8.43 -6.82 21.73
CA SER A 209 -7.13 -7.43 21.96
C SER A 209 -6.88 -7.68 23.46
N ASN A 210 -6.22 -8.79 23.78
CA ASN A 210 -5.82 -9.10 25.17
C ASN A 210 -4.76 -8.12 25.70
N LEU A 211 -3.93 -7.58 24.81
CA LEU A 211 -2.93 -6.56 25.12
C LEU A 211 -3.33 -5.25 24.45
N GLN A 212 -3.94 -4.37 25.25
CA GLN A 212 -4.37 -3.06 24.77
C GLN A 212 -3.19 -2.09 24.75
N TYR A 213 -2.93 -1.49 23.60
CA TYR A 213 -2.00 -0.39 23.43
C TYR A 213 -2.58 0.63 22.46
N GLN A 214 -2.24 1.90 22.65
CA GLN A 214 -2.74 2.98 21.82
C GLN A 214 -1.61 3.59 21.01
N ASP A 215 -1.97 4.06 19.83
CA ASP A 215 -1.08 4.82 18.98
C ASP A 215 -0.60 6.09 19.68
N LEU A 216 0.71 6.33 19.67
CA LEU A 216 1.32 7.43 20.40
C LEU A 216 0.89 8.79 19.84
N ARG A 217 0.90 8.96 18.52
CA ARG A 217 0.51 10.23 17.89
C ARG A 217 -0.97 10.51 18.11
N GLN A 218 -1.81 9.49 18.02
CA GLN A 218 -3.23 9.58 18.30
C GLN A 218 -3.48 10.01 19.75
N ALA A 219 -2.83 9.36 20.72
CA ALA A 219 -3.00 9.69 22.14
C ALA A 219 -2.65 11.15 22.47
N HIS A 220 -1.64 11.72 21.78
CA HIS A 220 -1.22 13.11 21.99
C HIS A 220 -2.08 14.13 21.22
N ARG A 221 -2.63 13.77 20.06
CA ARG A 221 -3.48 14.66 19.24
C ARG A 221 -4.95 14.65 19.66
N GLU A 222 -5.50 13.47 19.95
CA GLU A 222 -6.92 13.24 20.23
C GLU A 222 -7.22 13.26 21.73
N SER A 223 -6.66 14.25 22.44
CA SER A 223 -6.81 14.39 23.89
C SER A 223 -8.18 14.90 24.34
N ILE A 224 -9.01 15.42 23.43
CA ILE A 224 -10.30 16.05 23.72
C ILE A 224 -11.38 15.42 22.83
N ILE A 225 -12.55 15.15 23.44
CA ILE A 225 -13.72 14.67 22.72
C ILE A 225 -14.22 15.77 21.76
N PRO A 226 -14.28 15.51 20.43
CA PRO A 226 -14.51 16.48 19.34
C PRO A 226 -15.99 16.88 19.19
N VAL A 227 -16.74 17.02 20.28
CA VAL A 227 -18.17 17.37 20.24
C VAL A 227 -18.31 18.88 20.46
N THR A 228 -18.80 19.59 19.45
CA THR A 228 -19.00 21.04 19.50
C THR A 228 -20.44 21.39 19.87
N GLU A 229 -20.66 22.64 20.29
CA GLU A 229 -22.01 23.16 20.54
C GLU A 229 -22.91 23.14 19.30
N GLU A 230 -22.32 23.18 18.09
CA GLU A 230 -23.06 23.03 16.85
C GLU A 230 -23.67 21.64 16.70
N ASP A 231 -22.94 20.59 17.09
CA ASP A 231 -23.47 19.22 17.08
C ASP A 231 -24.67 19.11 18.01
N TYR A 232 -24.58 19.70 19.20
CA TYR A 232 -25.69 19.74 20.13
C TYR A 232 -26.92 20.48 19.57
N LYS A 233 -26.71 21.52 18.75
CA LYS A 233 -27.80 22.26 18.10
C LYS A 233 -28.40 21.52 16.91
N ASN A 234 -27.59 20.80 16.15
CA ASN A 234 -27.99 20.07 14.95
C ASN A 234 -28.72 18.75 15.26
N VAL A 235 -28.48 18.16 16.43
CA VAL A 235 -29.19 16.96 16.87
C VAL A 235 -30.63 17.30 17.27
N LYS A 236 -31.60 16.49 16.78
CA LYS A 236 -33.02 16.65 17.12
C LYS A 236 -33.24 16.47 18.62
N LYS A 237 -33.88 17.46 19.24
CA LYS A 237 -34.18 17.49 20.68
C LYS A 237 -35.62 17.04 20.90
N PHE A 238 -35.83 16.26 21.96
CA PHE A 238 -37.14 15.75 22.35
C PHE A 238 -37.53 16.32 23.70
N ARG A 239 -38.79 16.75 23.84
CA ARG A 239 -39.31 17.30 25.10
C ARG A 239 -39.76 16.22 26.07
N ASN A 240 -40.17 15.05 25.56
CA ASN A 240 -40.67 13.95 26.37
C ASN A 240 -40.36 12.58 25.73
N VAL A 241 -40.52 11.52 26.52
CA VAL A 241 -40.25 10.14 26.09
C VAL A 241 -41.17 9.68 24.95
N ASN A 242 -42.43 10.15 24.93
CA ASN A 242 -43.38 9.78 23.87
C ASN A 242 -42.95 10.31 22.49
N GLU A 243 -42.34 11.49 22.44
CA GLU A 243 -41.77 12.06 21.22
C GLU A 243 -40.58 11.24 20.72
N ILE A 244 -39.74 10.73 21.63
CA ILE A 244 -38.64 9.82 21.30
C ILE A 244 -39.18 8.51 20.69
N ILE A 245 -40.18 7.90 21.32
CA ILE A 245 -40.80 6.65 20.86
C ILE A 245 -41.43 6.85 19.48
N SER A 246 -42.15 7.96 19.30
CA SER A 246 -42.78 8.29 18.01
C SER A 246 -41.74 8.51 16.92
N PHE A 247 -40.66 9.24 17.22
CA PHE A 247 -39.57 9.45 16.28
C PHE A 247 -38.86 8.16 15.89
N ARG A 248 -38.56 7.28 16.86
CA ARG A 248 -38.01 5.95 16.59
C ARG A 248 -38.94 5.11 15.73
N GLY A 249 -40.25 5.20 15.93
CA GLY A 249 -41.25 4.53 15.10
C GLY A 249 -41.35 5.06 13.66
N THR A 250 -40.91 6.30 13.42
CA THR A 250 -40.84 6.88 12.06
C THR A 250 -39.53 6.58 11.33
N GLN A 251 -38.53 6.03 12.02
CA GLN A 251 -37.27 5.65 11.38
C GLN A 251 -37.49 4.42 10.50
N ASP A 252 -36.95 4.48 9.29
CA ASP A 252 -36.93 3.33 8.40
C ASP A 252 -35.95 2.29 8.96
N THR A 253 -36.51 1.23 9.55
CA THR A 253 -35.77 0.08 10.07
C THR A 253 -35.91 -1.13 9.16
N ALA A 254 -36.48 -0.96 7.95
CA ALA A 254 -36.59 -2.03 6.99
C ALA A 254 -35.17 -2.49 6.60
N PRO A 255 -34.93 -3.81 6.52
CA PRO A 255 -33.70 -4.31 5.98
C PRO A 255 -33.55 -3.85 4.51
N LEU A 256 -32.30 -3.80 4.04
CA LEU A 256 -31.98 -3.52 2.65
C LEU A 256 -32.82 -4.43 1.74
N SER A 257 -33.41 -3.87 0.68
CA SER A 257 -34.10 -4.67 -0.33
C SER A 257 -33.14 -5.63 -1.04
N ASP A 258 -33.64 -6.75 -1.57
CA ASP A 258 -32.80 -7.73 -2.26
C ASP A 258 -31.92 -7.11 -3.36
N ARG A 259 -32.47 -6.15 -4.12
CA ARG A 259 -31.73 -5.42 -5.16
C ARG A 259 -30.58 -4.60 -4.58
N GLN A 260 -30.85 -3.85 -3.49
CA GLN A 260 -29.83 -3.05 -2.81
C GLN A 260 -28.77 -3.93 -2.14
N ALA A 261 -29.17 -5.06 -1.57
CA ALA A 261 -28.25 -6.03 -0.97
C ALA A 261 -27.32 -6.65 -2.03
N MET A 262 -27.85 -7.05 -3.19
CA MET A 262 -27.04 -7.54 -4.31
C MET A 262 -26.07 -6.47 -4.83
N GLU A 263 -26.53 -5.21 -4.95
CA GLU A 263 -25.68 -4.09 -5.35
C GLU A 263 -24.54 -3.83 -4.35
N LEU A 264 -24.84 -3.90 -3.04
CA LEU A 264 -23.84 -3.80 -1.98
C LEU A 264 -22.79 -4.93 -2.07
N LEU A 265 -23.23 -6.17 -2.30
CA LEU A 265 -22.34 -7.32 -2.46
C LEU A 265 -21.45 -7.18 -3.70
N ALA A 266 -22.01 -6.77 -4.85
CA ALA A 266 -21.24 -6.54 -6.07
C ALA A 266 -20.18 -5.43 -5.88
N ASN A 267 -20.54 -4.34 -5.20
CA ASN A 267 -19.60 -3.27 -4.88
C ASN A 267 -18.47 -3.73 -3.93
N ARG A 268 -18.79 -4.61 -2.96
CA ARG A 268 -17.77 -5.23 -2.10
C ARG A 268 -16.83 -6.11 -2.91
N GLU A 269 -17.37 -6.99 -3.74
CA GLU A 269 -16.57 -7.87 -4.60
C GLU A 269 -15.64 -7.04 -5.51
N LYS A 270 -16.15 -5.96 -6.10
CA LYS A 270 -15.35 -5.04 -6.90
C LYS A 270 -14.18 -4.44 -6.10
N LYS A 271 -14.42 -3.91 -4.89
CA LYS A 271 -13.36 -3.40 -4.01
C LYS A 271 -12.33 -4.47 -3.67
N THR A 272 -12.76 -5.69 -3.38
CA THR A 272 -11.83 -6.79 -3.08
C THR A 272 -10.95 -7.16 -4.29
N ASN A 273 -11.50 -7.11 -5.50
CA ASN A 273 -10.75 -7.34 -6.74
C ASN A 273 -9.75 -6.21 -7.04
N GLU A 274 -10.13 -4.97 -6.76
CA GLU A 274 -9.27 -3.79 -6.85
C GLU A 274 -8.07 -3.90 -5.89
N GLU A 275 -8.31 -4.30 -4.63
CA GLU A 275 -7.27 -4.55 -3.63
C GLU A 275 -6.38 -5.74 -3.99
N ALA A 276 -6.96 -6.82 -4.53
CA ALA A 276 -6.20 -7.97 -5.01
C ALA A 276 -5.25 -7.58 -6.15
N THR A 277 -5.70 -6.71 -7.06
CA THR A 277 -4.89 -6.20 -8.16
C THR A 277 -3.75 -5.31 -7.65
N LYS A 278 -4.02 -4.44 -6.67
CA LYS A 278 -3.00 -3.63 -5.98
C LYS A 278 -1.94 -4.51 -5.31
N ARG A 279 -2.37 -5.55 -4.57
CA ARG A 279 -1.47 -6.55 -3.95
C ARG A 279 -0.60 -7.27 -4.97
N ALA A 280 -1.21 -7.73 -6.07
CA ALA A 280 -0.50 -8.41 -7.15
C ALA A 280 0.57 -7.51 -7.79
N TYR A 281 0.25 -6.23 -8.01
CA TYR A 281 1.20 -5.26 -8.52
C TYR A 281 2.37 -5.03 -7.55
N TYR A 282 2.07 -4.81 -6.26
CA TYR A 282 3.09 -4.64 -5.22
C TYR A 282 4.08 -5.81 -5.21
N PHE A 283 3.56 -7.04 -5.17
CA PHE A 283 4.41 -8.24 -5.17
C PHE A 283 5.20 -8.42 -6.47
N ALA A 284 4.59 -8.15 -7.62
CA ALA A 284 5.31 -8.22 -8.90
C ALA A 284 6.50 -7.24 -8.92
N LYS A 285 6.28 -6.01 -8.44
CA LYS A 285 7.34 -4.98 -8.31
C LYS A 285 8.42 -5.41 -7.33
N GLN A 286 8.04 -5.96 -6.17
CA GLN A 286 8.98 -6.46 -5.17
C GLN A 286 9.84 -7.61 -5.71
N VAL A 287 9.25 -8.55 -6.46
CA VAL A 287 9.97 -9.64 -7.12
C VAL A 287 10.93 -9.11 -8.17
N GLU A 288 10.54 -8.11 -8.96
CA GLU A 288 11.43 -7.48 -9.95
C GLU A 288 12.62 -6.79 -9.28
N GLN A 289 12.37 -6.00 -8.23
CA GLN A 289 13.42 -5.32 -7.47
C GLN A 289 14.37 -6.32 -6.81
N SER A 290 13.82 -7.40 -6.22
CA SER A 290 14.61 -8.49 -5.64
C SER A 290 15.55 -9.12 -6.67
N LYS A 291 15.04 -9.45 -7.86
CA LYS A 291 15.85 -9.99 -8.97
C LYS A 291 16.94 -9.02 -9.42
N LYS A 292 16.63 -7.72 -9.58
CA LYS A 292 17.61 -6.68 -9.92
C LYS A 292 18.74 -6.61 -8.90
N LYS A 293 18.42 -6.63 -7.59
CA LYS A 293 19.40 -6.63 -6.50
C LYS A 293 20.22 -7.92 -6.46
N GLU A 294 19.58 -9.07 -6.67
CA GLU A 294 20.24 -10.36 -6.74
C GLU A 294 21.29 -10.39 -7.87
N ASP A 295 20.92 -9.95 -9.08
CA ASP A 295 21.82 -9.87 -10.23
C ASP A 295 22.98 -8.90 -9.99
N GLN A 296 22.72 -7.74 -9.37
CA GLN A 296 23.75 -6.78 -8.97
C GLN A 296 24.73 -7.39 -7.96
N PHE A 297 24.21 -8.05 -6.93
CA PHE A 297 25.01 -8.74 -5.92
C PHE A 297 25.92 -9.79 -6.56
N TRP A 298 25.37 -10.69 -7.37
CA TRP A 298 26.17 -11.74 -8.02
C TRP A 298 27.17 -11.17 -9.05
N SER A 299 26.80 -10.13 -9.79
CA SER A 299 27.73 -9.41 -10.68
C SER A 299 28.91 -8.81 -9.91
N SER A 300 28.64 -8.17 -8.77
CA SER A 300 29.70 -7.62 -7.91
C SER A 300 30.62 -8.72 -7.37
N MET A 301 30.06 -9.86 -6.98
CA MET A 301 30.82 -10.98 -6.44
C MET A 301 31.67 -11.69 -7.51
N LYS A 302 31.18 -11.75 -8.75
CA LYS A 302 31.96 -12.24 -9.90
C LYS A 302 33.16 -11.35 -10.22
N ARG A 303 33.08 -10.03 -9.98
CA ARG A 303 34.20 -9.08 -10.18
C ARG A 303 35.25 -9.13 -9.06
N LEU A 304 34.84 -9.56 -7.87
CA LEU A 304 35.72 -9.71 -6.70
C LEU A 304 36.46 -11.05 -6.69
N ASN A 305 36.01 -12.02 -7.50
CA ASN A 305 36.72 -13.25 -7.81
C ASN A 305 37.77 -13.03 -8.88
#